data_AF-A0A0Q6XF75-F1
#
_entry.id   AF-A0A0Q6XF75-F1
#
_cell.length_a   1.000
_cell.length_b   1.000
_cell.length_c   1.000
_cell.angle_alpha   90.00
_cell.angle_beta   90.00
_cell.angle_gamma   90.00
#
_symmetry.space_group_name_H-M   'P 1'
#
loop_
_entity.id
_entity.type
_entity.pdbx_description
1 polymer ?
#
loop_
_entity_poly.entity_id
_entity_poly.type
_entity_poly.pdbx_seq_one_letter_code
_entity_poly.pdbx_strand_id
1 'polypeptide(L)'
;MSSGPGPSGPGGGSADPDLWQRRVTRWASALAVLFLGLLTAAVLAWREGSLAGNLVNTVVAAANVAFVIFTWAVFKAGQEQIAQMRREYTHAEQVYQETVRARLDQTGPRVSVSFDSWEAALEKDDHGNHLQPGAVVGVEQLVRVRVLWAVKNWGPEPVIVTRIGTTDEGYPYGRRVLPGARVSLGFEEQRSVADWKATDGRWACAIEVVAKDLSGAVQDRHSWADTLRVFVEVQNGLRLVAPEISHDAVARRERSYSDQGASSSRSRSVSIP
;
A
#
# COMPACT_ATOMS: atom_id res chain seq x y z
N MET A 1 -0.96 -42.20 -13.67
CA MET A 1 -2.37 -42.13 -14.15
C MET A 1 -3.24 -41.73 -12.97
N SER A 2 -3.76 -40.50 -12.98
CA SER A 2 -5.07 -40.08 -12.45
C SER A 2 -5.06 -38.55 -12.38
N SER A 3 -5.44 -37.92 -13.50
CA SER A 3 -5.71 -36.49 -13.60
C SER A 3 -7.19 -36.27 -13.35
N GLY A 4 -7.54 -35.75 -12.18
CA GLY A 4 -8.89 -35.30 -11.86
C GLY A 4 -9.22 -33.98 -12.56
N PRO A 5 -10.42 -33.82 -13.15
CA PRO A 5 -10.87 -32.58 -13.76
C PRO A 5 -11.62 -31.68 -12.77
N GLY A 6 -11.43 -30.35 -12.90
CA GLY A 6 -12.29 -29.30 -12.32
C GLY A 6 -11.80 -28.73 -10.98
N PRO A 7 -12.01 -27.42 -10.74
CA PRO A 7 -13.25 -26.73 -11.03
C PRO A 7 -13.17 -25.65 -12.10
N SER A 8 -14.25 -25.58 -12.87
CA SER A 8 -14.61 -24.57 -13.85
C SER A 8 -14.66 -23.19 -13.21
N GLY A 9 -13.82 -22.27 -13.70
CA GLY A 9 -13.93 -20.85 -13.39
C GLY A 9 -15.25 -20.27 -13.92
N PRO A 10 -15.77 -19.19 -13.31
CA PRO A 10 -16.99 -18.55 -13.77
C PRO A 10 -16.72 -18.00 -15.17
N GLY A 11 -17.44 -18.53 -16.15
CA GLY A 11 -17.45 -18.02 -17.52
C GLY A 11 -17.90 -16.57 -17.49
N GLY A 12 -16.92 -15.67 -17.48
CA GLY A 12 -17.10 -14.28 -17.81
C GLY A 12 -17.66 -14.25 -19.21
N GLY A 13 -18.97 -14.02 -19.31
CA GLY A 13 -19.64 -13.74 -20.58
C GLY A 13 -19.11 -12.42 -21.10
N SER A 14 -17.95 -12.44 -21.74
CA SER A 14 -17.57 -11.44 -22.71
C SER A 14 -18.69 -11.46 -23.74
N ALA A 15 -19.48 -10.39 -23.80
CA ALA A 15 -20.41 -10.17 -24.88
C ALA A 15 -19.57 -10.17 -26.16
N ASP A 16 -19.57 -11.29 -26.86
CA ASP A 16 -18.72 -11.56 -28.00
C ASP A 16 -18.96 -10.44 -29.03
N PRO A 17 -17.99 -9.54 -29.28
CA PRO A 17 -18.22 -8.36 -30.12
C PRO A 17 -18.69 -8.76 -31.53
N ASP A 18 -18.29 -9.94 -31.97
CA ASP A 18 -18.69 -10.57 -33.23
C ASP A 18 -20.18 -10.92 -33.30
N LEU A 19 -20.79 -11.37 -32.19
CA LEU A 19 -22.23 -11.69 -32.15
C LEU A 19 -23.08 -10.42 -32.22
N TRP A 20 -22.59 -9.32 -31.64
CA TRP A 20 -23.25 -8.03 -31.68
C TRP A 20 -23.15 -7.37 -33.06
N GLN A 21 -21.95 -7.35 -33.66
CA GLN A 21 -21.75 -6.86 -35.03
C GLN A 21 -22.64 -7.60 -36.03
N ARG A 22 -22.81 -8.92 -35.87
CA ARG A 22 -23.71 -9.75 -36.68
C ARG A 22 -25.19 -9.43 -36.45
N ARG A 23 -25.60 -9.07 -35.23
CA ARG A 23 -26.99 -8.65 -34.96
C ARG A 23 -27.27 -7.26 -35.55
N VAL A 24 -26.37 -6.29 -35.35
CA VAL A 24 -26.54 -4.93 -35.88
C VAL A 24 -26.55 -4.91 -37.40
N THR A 25 -25.67 -5.66 -38.05
CA THR A 25 -25.70 -5.81 -39.52
C THR A 25 -27.00 -6.45 -39.99
N ARG A 26 -27.52 -7.49 -39.32
CA ARG A 26 -28.83 -8.08 -39.67
C ARG A 26 -29.99 -7.09 -39.55
N TRP A 27 -30.02 -6.29 -38.48
CA TRP A 27 -31.06 -5.25 -38.29
C TRP A 27 -30.91 -4.12 -39.31
N ALA A 28 -29.68 -3.69 -39.62
CA ALA A 28 -29.42 -2.68 -40.64
C ALA A 28 -29.83 -3.16 -42.04
N SER A 29 -29.53 -4.42 -42.39
CA SER A 29 -29.97 -5.03 -43.65
C SER A 29 -31.49 -5.17 -43.71
N ALA A 30 -32.14 -5.59 -42.62
CA ALA A 30 -33.60 -5.70 -42.56
C ALA A 30 -34.29 -4.34 -42.73
N LEU A 31 -33.77 -3.29 -42.09
CA LEU A 31 -34.25 -1.92 -42.25
C LEU A 31 -34.01 -1.39 -43.66
N ALA A 32 -32.85 -1.67 -44.26
CA ALA A 32 -32.56 -1.27 -45.64
C ALA A 32 -33.52 -1.93 -46.65
N VAL A 33 -33.84 -3.21 -46.46
CA VAL A 33 -34.82 -3.93 -47.29
C VAL A 33 -36.23 -3.37 -47.10
N LEU A 34 -36.63 -3.08 -45.86
CA LEU A 34 -37.91 -2.42 -45.57
C LEU A 34 -38.00 -1.03 -46.21
N PHE A 35 -36.92 -0.27 -46.16
CA PHE A 35 -36.83 1.06 -46.75
C PHE A 35 -36.94 0.99 -48.28
N LEU A 36 -36.23 0.05 -48.89
CA LEU A 36 -36.28 -0.18 -50.32
C LEU A 36 -37.71 -0.59 -50.75
N GLY A 37 -38.34 -1.50 -50.01
CA GLY A 37 -39.72 -1.94 -50.26
C GLY A 37 -40.74 -0.80 -50.16
N LEU A 38 -40.62 0.06 -49.14
CA LEU A 38 -41.46 1.24 -48.98
C LEU A 38 -41.25 2.27 -50.09
N LEU A 39 -39.99 2.48 -50.52
CA LEU A 39 -39.68 3.32 -51.68
C LEU A 39 -40.28 2.75 -52.97
N THR A 40 -40.22 1.42 -53.17
CA THR A 40 -40.79 0.79 -54.37
C THR A 40 -42.31 0.94 -54.39
N ALA A 41 -42.97 0.74 -53.25
CA ALA A 41 -44.42 0.94 -53.11
C ALA A 41 -44.83 2.41 -53.33
N ALA A 42 -44.05 3.37 -52.83
CA ALA A 42 -44.30 4.79 -53.05
C ALA A 42 -44.16 5.20 -54.52
N VAL A 43 -43.16 4.67 -55.24
CA VAL A 43 -42.98 4.92 -56.68
C VAL A 43 -44.12 4.33 -57.51
N LEU A 44 -44.60 3.13 -57.14
CA LEU A 44 -45.75 2.49 -57.79
C LEU A 44 -47.04 3.28 -57.55
N ALA A 45 -47.30 3.70 -56.30
CA ALA A 45 -48.46 4.53 -55.97
C ALA A 45 -48.42 5.92 -56.64
N TRP A 46 -47.22 6.50 -56.83
CA TRP A 46 -47.05 7.75 -57.58
C TRP A 46 -47.44 7.58 -59.05
N ARG A 47 -47.06 6.45 -59.68
CA ARG A 47 -47.43 6.15 -61.08
C ARG A 47 -48.94 6.00 -61.29
N GLU A 48 -49.69 5.60 -60.25
CA GLU A 48 -51.14 5.39 -60.33
C GLU A 48 -51.97 6.65 -60.06
N GLY A 49 -51.34 7.79 -59.77
CA GLY A 49 -52.01 9.10 -59.73
C GLY A 49 -52.99 9.30 -58.55
N SER A 50 -53.08 8.36 -57.61
CA SER A 50 -53.92 8.50 -56.41
C SER A 50 -53.05 8.59 -55.15
N LEU A 51 -53.32 9.59 -54.31
CA LEU A 51 -52.78 9.74 -52.94
C LEU A 51 -51.26 9.99 -52.79
N ALA A 52 -50.63 10.70 -53.74
CA ALA A 52 -49.19 10.97 -53.74
C ALA A 52 -48.67 11.79 -52.52
N GLY A 53 -49.46 12.71 -51.96
CA GLY A 53 -49.00 13.58 -50.86
C GLY A 53 -48.85 12.88 -49.50
N ASN A 54 -49.83 12.05 -49.12
CA ASN A 54 -49.84 11.39 -47.81
C ASN A 54 -48.87 10.20 -47.74
N LEU A 55 -48.71 9.45 -48.84
CA LEU A 55 -47.75 8.34 -48.91
C LEU A 55 -46.31 8.83 -48.83
N VAL A 56 -45.97 9.91 -49.57
CA VAL A 56 -44.62 10.49 -49.53
C VAL A 56 -44.29 11.05 -48.15
N ASN A 57 -45.22 11.75 -47.51
CA ASN A 57 -45.03 12.23 -46.14
C ASN A 57 -44.85 11.09 -45.14
N THR A 58 -45.58 9.98 -45.30
CA THR A 58 -45.48 8.81 -44.43
C THR A 58 -44.13 8.11 -44.59
N VAL A 59 -43.65 7.95 -45.83
CA VAL A 59 -42.34 7.33 -46.10
C VAL A 59 -41.20 8.21 -45.60
N VAL A 60 -41.27 9.52 -45.81
CA VAL A 60 -40.27 10.48 -45.29
C VAL A 60 -40.29 10.51 -43.76
N ALA A 61 -41.47 10.49 -43.13
CA ALA A 61 -41.58 10.40 -41.68
C ALA A 61 -41.00 9.09 -41.13
N ALA A 62 -41.30 7.95 -41.75
CA ALA A 62 -40.76 6.66 -41.38
C ALA A 62 -39.22 6.61 -41.56
N ALA A 63 -38.70 7.20 -42.63
CA ALA A 63 -37.26 7.34 -42.88
C ALA A 63 -36.56 8.10 -41.75
N ASN A 64 -37.12 9.25 -41.38
CA ASN A 64 -36.55 10.12 -40.37
C ASN A 64 -36.59 9.46 -38.99
N VAL A 65 -37.69 8.78 -38.64
CA VAL A 65 -37.80 8.04 -37.38
C VAL A 65 -36.79 6.89 -37.34
N ALA A 66 -36.66 6.11 -38.41
CA ALA A 66 -35.69 5.02 -38.49
C ALA A 66 -34.24 5.53 -38.37
N PHE A 67 -33.91 6.66 -39.01
CA PHE A 67 -32.59 7.26 -38.94
C PHE A 67 -32.25 7.74 -37.52
N VAL A 68 -33.21 8.37 -36.83
CA VAL A 68 -33.02 8.83 -35.44
C VAL A 68 -32.82 7.64 -34.49
N ILE A 69 -33.62 6.58 -34.63
CA ILE A 69 -33.49 5.37 -33.80
C ILE A 69 -32.15 4.69 -34.05
N PHE A 70 -31.74 4.56 -35.31
CA PHE A 70 -30.44 3.97 -35.68
C PHE A 70 -29.28 4.77 -35.10
N THR A 71 -29.30 6.10 -35.25
CA THR A 71 -28.26 6.99 -34.72
C THR A 71 -28.17 6.91 -33.20
N TRP A 72 -29.31 6.89 -32.50
CA TRP A 72 -29.36 6.73 -31.06
C TRP A 72 -28.82 5.38 -30.59
N ALA A 73 -29.17 4.28 -31.29
CA ALA A 73 -28.69 2.94 -30.96
C ALA A 73 -27.16 2.81 -31.12
N VAL A 74 -26.60 3.39 -32.18
CA VAL A 74 -25.14 3.43 -32.40
C VAL A 74 -24.45 4.26 -31.31
N PHE A 75 -25.00 5.42 -30.97
CA PHE A 75 -24.44 6.28 -29.91
C PHE A 75 -24.45 5.58 -28.54
N LYS A 76 -25.56 4.92 -28.19
CA LYS A 76 -25.68 4.14 -26.94
C LYS A 76 -24.68 2.98 -26.88
N ALA A 77 -24.54 2.23 -27.95
CA ALA A 77 -23.58 1.14 -28.02
C ALA A 77 -22.12 1.64 -27.88
N GLY A 78 -21.79 2.76 -28.52
CA GLY A 78 -20.48 3.40 -28.35
C GLY A 78 -20.20 3.82 -26.91
N GLN A 79 -21.20 4.37 -26.21
CA GLN A 79 -21.06 4.72 -24.79
C GLN A 79 -20.85 3.49 -23.89
N GLU A 80 -21.58 2.40 -24.13
CA GLU A 80 -21.45 1.15 -23.38
C GLU A 80 -20.08 0.49 -23.61
N GLN A 81 -19.59 0.47 -24.84
CA GLN A 81 -18.28 -0.07 -25.18
C GLN A 81 -17.14 0.76 -24.54
N ILE A 82 -17.26 2.09 -24.55
CA ILE A 82 -16.30 2.97 -23.84
C ILE A 82 -16.34 2.74 -22.33
N ALA A 83 -17.53 2.56 -21.75
CA ALA A 83 -17.68 2.28 -20.33
C ALA A 83 -17.09 0.91 -19.93
N GLN A 84 -17.28 -0.12 -20.76
CA GLN A 84 -16.70 -1.44 -20.57
C GLN A 84 -15.17 -1.40 -20.66
N MET A 85 -14.61 -0.79 -21.71
CA MET A 85 -13.17 -0.64 -21.83
C MET A 85 -12.57 0.10 -20.63
N ARG A 86 -13.20 1.19 -20.17
CA ARG A 86 -12.74 1.91 -18.96
C ARG A 86 -12.68 1.00 -17.73
N ARG A 87 -13.69 0.14 -17.52
CA ARG A 87 -13.70 -0.81 -16.40
C ARG A 87 -12.60 -1.86 -16.53
N GLU A 88 -12.38 -2.38 -17.72
CA GLU A 88 -11.32 -3.35 -18.00
C GLU A 88 -9.92 -2.75 -17.78
N TYR A 89 -9.70 -1.51 -18.23
CA TYR A 89 -8.45 -0.79 -17.96
C TYR A 89 -8.24 -0.57 -16.45
N THR A 90 -9.25 -0.13 -15.71
CA THR A 90 -9.12 0.05 -14.26
C THR A 90 -8.86 -1.27 -13.53
N HIS A 91 -9.49 -2.36 -13.96
CA HIS A 91 -9.27 -3.68 -13.38
C HIS A 91 -7.85 -4.20 -13.70
N ALA A 92 -7.37 -4.02 -14.94
CA ALA A 92 -6.02 -4.38 -15.33
C ALA A 92 -4.96 -3.59 -14.56
N GLU A 93 -5.19 -2.29 -14.31
CA GLU A 93 -4.32 -1.45 -13.51
C GLU A 93 -4.27 -1.93 -12.05
N GLN A 94 -5.42 -2.28 -11.45
CA GLN A 94 -5.49 -2.86 -10.11
C GLN A 94 -4.70 -4.17 -10.02
N VAL A 95 -4.92 -5.11 -10.95
CA VAL A 95 -4.21 -6.39 -10.98
C VAL A 95 -2.70 -6.19 -11.16
N TYR A 96 -2.29 -5.23 -11.99
CA TYR A 96 -0.88 -4.89 -12.17
C TYR A 96 -0.28 -4.34 -10.86
N GLN A 97 -0.96 -3.40 -10.20
CA GLN A 97 -0.52 -2.84 -8.92
C GLN A 97 -0.41 -3.92 -7.83
N GLU A 98 -1.40 -4.82 -7.74
CA GLU A 98 -1.37 -5.96 -6.82
C GLU A 98 -0.20 -6.90 -7.12
N THR A 99 0.06 -7.20 -8.39
CA THR A 99 1.18 -8.07 -8.80
C THR A 99 2.53 -7.44 -8.48
N VAL A 100 2.69 -6.14 -8.73
CA VAL A 100 3.90 -5.37 -8.37
C VAL A 100 4.08 -5.38 -6.86
N ARG A 101 3.02 -5.12 -6.08
CA ARG A 101 3.06 -5.14 -4.62
C ARG A 101 3.43 -6.51 -4.07
N ALA A 102 2.85 -7.59 -4.60
CA ALA A 102 3.17 -8.96 -4.19
C ALA A 102 4.64 -9.30 -4.47
N ARG A 103 5.19 -8.85 -5.59
CA ARG A 103 6.62 -9.04 -5.93
C ARG A 103 7.53 -8.25 -5.00
N LEU A 104 7.21 -6.98 -4.77
CA LEU A 104 7.92 -6.12 -3.81
C LEU A 104 7.82 -6.68 -2.38
N ASP A 105 6.71 -7.35 -2.05
CA ASP A 105 6.55 -7.98 -0.75
C ASP A 105 7.50 -9.14 -0.51
N GLN A 106 7.77 -9.94 -1.55
CA GLN A 106 8.71 -11.05 -1.52
C GLN A 106 10.15 -10.56 -1.37
N THR A 107 10.51 -9.45 -2.01
CA THR A 107 11.87 -8.89 -2.01
C THR A 107 12.13 -7.82 -0.95
N GLY A 108 11.07 -7.32 -0.29
CA GLY A 108 11.17 -6.23 0.67
C GLY A 108 11.92 -6.62 1.95
N PRO A 109 12.34 -5.63 2.77
CA PRO A 109 13.10 -5.85 3.99
C PRO A 109 12.50 -6.93 4.90
N ARG A 110 13.34 -7.80 5.46
CA ARG A 110 12.95 -8.83 6.43
C ARG A 110 13.77 -8.65 7.69
N VAL A 111 13.45 -7.61 8.44
CA VAL A 111 14.20 -7.23 9.63
C VAL A 111 13.42 -7.61 10.89
N SER A 112 14.13 -8.07 11.93
CA SER A 112 13.60 -8.13 13.28
C SER A 112 14.37 -7.18 14.18
N VAL A 113 13.65 -6.52 15.10
CA VAL A 113 14.24 -5.72 16.15
C VAL A 113 13.91 -6.38 17.48
N SER A 114 14.93 -6.66 18.27
CA SER A 114 14.81 -7.29 19.60
C SER A 114 15.69 -6.58 20.61
N PHE A 115 15.34 -6.73 21.88
CA PHE A 115 16.24 -6.32 22.95
C PHE A 115 17.50 -7.18 22.93
N ASP A 116 18.67 -6.55 23.13
CA ASP A 116 19.97 -7.23 23.16
C ASP A 116 20.47 -7.36 24.59
N SER A 117 20.79 -6.21 25.18
CA SER A 117 21.42 -6.10 26.48
C SER A 117 21.27 -4.70 27.03
N TRP A 118 21.69 -4.51 28.27
CA TRP A 118 21.70 -3.22 28.92
C TRP A 118 22.93 -3.12 29.82
N GLU A 119 23.39 -1.90 30.04
CA GLU A 119 24.50 -1.58 30.92
C GLU A 119 24.17 -0.32 31.72
N ALA A 120 24.64 -0.25 32.96
CA ALA A 120 24.62 0.96 33.75
C ALA A 120 26.03 1.27 34.24
N ALA A 121 26.39 2.54 34.37
CA ALA A 121 27.70 2.97 34.84
C ALA A 121 27.60 4.25 35.66
N LEU A 122 28.49 4.38 36.64
CA LEU A 122 28.74 5.65 37.31
C LEU A 122 29.65 6.51 36.42
N GLU A 123 29.30 7.77 36.29
CA GLU A 123 30.06 8.71 35.46
C GLU A 123 31.18 9.41 36.23
N LYS A 124 31.16 9.35 37.57
CA LYS A 124 31.92 10.25 38.46
C LYS A 124 33.45 10.10 38.41
N ASP A 125 34.00 9.29 37.51
CA ASP A 125 35.45 9.03 37.41
C ASP A 125 36.03 8.95 36.00
N ASP A 126 35.34 9.35 34.91
CA ASP A 126 35.81 9.21 33.51
C ASP A 126 36.19 7.77 33.07
N HIS A 127 36.16 6.81 34.01
CA HIS A 127 36.47 5.40 33.81
C HIS A 127 35.20 4.56 33.62
N GLY A 128 34.02 5.15 33.81
CA GLY A 128 32.74 4.52 33.50
C GLY A 128 32.54 3.23 34.29
N ASN A 129 32.67 3.30 35.61
CA ASN A 129 32.53 2.13 36.48
C ASN A 129 31.18 1.44 36.28
N HIS A 130 31.19 0.31 35.59
CA HIS A 130 30.00 -0.48 35.28
C HIS A 130 29.36 -1.02 36.57
N LEU A 131 28.07 -0.74 36.73
CA LEU A 131 27.26 -1.19 37.83
C LEU A 131 26.66 -2.56 37.51
N GLN A 132 26.83 -3.50 38.44
CA GLN A 132 26.17 -4.80 38.36
C GLN A 132 24.74 -4.71 38.89
N PRO A 133 23.81 -5.56 38.40
CA PRO A 133 22.46 -5.65 38.96
C PRO A 133 22.53 -5.91 40.47
N GLY A 134 21.73 -5.16 41.25
CA GLY A 134 21.75 -5.21 42.70
C GLY A 134 22.68 -4.20 43.38
N ALA A 135 23.54 -3.49 42.63
CA ALA A 135 24.35 -2.40 43.16
C ALA A 135 23.46 -1.27 43.72
N VAL A 136 23.90 -0.65 44.82
CA VAL A 136 23.21 0.50 45.43
C VAL A 136 24.00 1.77 45.12
N VAL A 137 23.30 2.77 44.58
CA VAL A 137 23.84 4.08 44.23
C VAL A 137 23.29 5.16 45.16
N GLY A 138 24.18 6.06 45.57
CA GLY A 138 23.87 7.17 46.48
C GLY A 138 23.22 8.36 45.75
N VAL A 139 22.46 9.17 46.48
CA VAL A 139 21.62 10.25 45.93
C VAL A 139 22.41 11.30 45.12
N GLU A 140 23.68 11.53 45.46
CA GLU A 140 24.55 12.52 44.81
C GLU A 140 25.31 11.99 43.57
N GLN A 141 24.99 10.78 43.09
CA GLN A 141 25.65 10.18 41.95
C GLN A 141 24.89 10.45 40.65
N LEU A 142 25.63 10.60 39.54
CA LEU A 142 25.08 10.51 38.20
C LEU A 142 25.24 9.08 37.70
N VAL A 143 24.14 8.54 37.16
CA VAL A 143 24.12 7.20 36.60
C VAL A 143 23.72 7.29 35.14
N ARG A 144 24.57 6.72 34.30
CA ARG A 144 24.29 6.48 32.89
C ARG A 144 23.73 5.08 32.73
N VAL A 145 22.59 4.96 32.08
CA VAL A 145 21.98 3.70 31.67
C VAL A 145 21.97 3.66 30.16
N ARG A 146 22.48 2.58 29.58
CA ARG A 146 22.43 2.33 28.15
C ARG A 146 21.72 1.02 27.88
N VAL A 147 20.82 1.03 26.91
CA VAL A 147 20.14 -0.17 26.40
C VAL A 147 20.54 -0.37 24.94
N LEU A 148 20.86 -1.61 24.60
CA LEU A 148 21.21 -2.04 23.27
C LEU A 148 20.06 -2.84 22.65
N TRP A 149 19.78 -2.53 21.38
CA TRP A 149 18.77 -3.21 20.58
C TRP A 149 19.41 -3.83 19.36
N ALA A 150 19.10 -5.09 19.12
CA ALA A 150 19.59 -5.84 17.99
C ALA A 150 18.65 -5.65 16.80
N VAL A 151 19.22 -5.29 15.66
CA VAL A 151 18.53 -5.29 14.38
C VAL A 151 19.16 -6.37 13.52
N LYS A 152 18.38 -7.41 13.20
CA LYS A 152 18.84 -8.55 12.40
C LYS A 152 18.11 -8.60 11.07
N ASN A 153 18.85 -8.73 9.98
CA ASN A 153 18.30 -8.90 8.64
C ASN A 153 18.22 -10.40 8.30
N TRP A 154 17.01 -10.91 8.16
CA TRP A 154 16.69 -12.27 7.73
C TRP A 154 16.45 -12.35 6.22
N GLY A 155 16.49 -11.21 5.53
CA GLY A 155 16.23 -11.09 4.11
C GLY A 155 17.42 -11.55 3.27
N PRO A 156 17.16 -11.90 2.00
CA PRO A 156 18.21 -12.27 1.05
C PRO A 156 19.05 -11.06 0.60
N GLU A 157 18.51 -9.85 0.74
CA GLU A 157 19.13 -8.60 0.29
C GLU A 157 19.58 -7.73 1.48
N PRO A 158 20.64 -6.93 1.33
CA PRO A 158 21.05 -5.97 2.34
C PRO A 158 20.01 -4.87 2.50
N VAL A 159 19.89 -4.36 3.73
CA VAL A 159 18.95 -3.30 4.09
C VAL A 159 19.68 -2.13 4.73
N ILE A 160 19.14 -0.92 4.56
CA ILE A 160 19.61 0.27 5.25
C ILE A 160 18.70 0.51 6.44
N VAL A 161 19.30 0.60 7.62
CA VAL A 161 18.59 0.77 8.89
C VAL A 161 18.88 2.17 9.41
N THR A 162 17.83 2.98 9.56
CA THR A 162 17.90 4.33 10.12
C THR A 162 17.11 4.40 11.41
N ARG A 163 17.70 5.01 12.44
CA ARG A 163 16.99 5.40 13.67
C ARG A 163 16.25 6.71 13.44
N ILE A 164 15.04 6.82 13.96
CA ILE A 164 14.25 8.06 13.88
C ILE A 164 14.50 8.93 15.12
N GLY A 165 14.61 10.25 14.90
CA GLY A 165 14.84 11.23 15.97
C GLY A 165 16.29 11.31 16.46
N THR A 166 17.21 10.54 15.89
CA THR A 166 18.64 10.59 16.25
C THR A 166 19.48 10.21 15.04
N THR A 167 20.49 11.01 14.72
CA THR A 167 21.50 10.65 13.71
C THR A 167 22.60 9.84 14.38
N ASP A 168 22.82 8.61 13.92
CA ASP A 168 23.98 7.84 14.34
C ASP A 168 25.26 8.53 13.86
N GLU A 169 26.16 8.87 14.79
CA GLU A 169 27.46 9.44 14.44
C GLU A 169 28.22 8.51 13.48
N GLY A 170 28.69 9.07 12.37
CA GLY A 170 29.37 8.33 11.30
C GLY A 170 28.45 7.64 10.27
N TYR A 171 27.13 7.62 10.48
CA TYR A 171 26.17 6.96 9.58
C TYR A 171 24.99 7.90 9.21
N PRO A 172 25.24 9.01 8.50
CA PRO A 172 24.21 10.02 8.20
C PRO A 172 23.06 9.48 7.34
N TYR A 173 23.29 8.39 6.60
CA TYR A 173 22.29 7.74 5.74
C TYR A 173 21.76 6.42 6.33
N GLY A 174 22.11 6.11 7.58
CA GLY A 174 21.79 4.83 8.22
C GLY A 174 22.86 3.77 8.07
N ARG A 175 22.69 2.66 8.79
CA ARG A 175 23.61 1.53 8.82
C ARG A 175 23.19 0.47 7.84
N ARG A 176 24.12 0.00 7.00
CA ARG A 176 23.88 -1.14 6.11
C ARG A 176 23.96 -2.44 6.89
N VAL A 177 22.91 -3.25 6.84
CA VAL A 177 22.83 -4.57 7.47
C VAL A 177 22.76 -5.64 6.39
N LEU A 178 23.83 -6.43 6.27
CA LEU A 178 23.92 -7.51 5.29
C LEU A 178 22.95 -8.66 5.62
N PRO A 179 22.61 -9.51 4.64
CA PRO A 179 21.83 -10.73 4.87
C PRO A 179 22.43 -11.59 5.99
N GLY A 180 21.61 -12.00 6.95
CA GLY A 180 22.01 -12.77 8.12
C GLY A 180 22.79 -12.00 9.19
N ALA A 181 23.25 -10.77 8.88
CA ALA A 181 24.01 -9.95 9.80
C ALA A 181 23.13 -9.28 10.85
N ARG A 182 23.78 -8.80 11.91
CA ARG A 182 23.19 -8.12 13.04
C ARG A 182 23.94 -6.82 13.30
N VAL A 183 23.20 -5.76 13.62
CA VAL A 183 23.76 -4.52 14.14
C VAL A 183 23.09 -4.18 15.47
N SER A 184 23.85 -3.59 16.39
CA SER A 184 23.32 -3.11 17.66
C SER A 184 23.15 -1.59 17.63
N LEU A 185 21.99 -1.12 18.09
CA LEU A 185 21.64 0.28 18.24
C LEU A 185 21.57 0.61 19.74
N GLY A 186 22.34 1.62 20.16
CA GLY A 186 22.41 2.04 21.57
C GLY A 186 21.51 3.24 21.87
N PHE A 187 20.79 3.15 22.97
CA PHE A 187 20.00 4.21 23.57
C PHE A 187 20.56 4.47 24.94
N GLU A 188 20.79 5.73 25.27
CA GLU A 188 21.45 6.12 26.50
C GLU A 188 20.63 7.19 27.18
N GLU A 189 20.51 7.08 28.50
CA GLU A 189 19.96 8.10 29.36
C GLU A 189 20.86 8.28 30.59
N GLN A 190 21.17 9.54 30.87
CA GLN A 190 22.02 9.95 31.97
C GLN A 190 21.22 10.91 32.85
N ARG A 191 21.07 10.56 34.13
CA ARG A 191 20.36 11.38 35.11
C ARG A 191 20.98 11.22 36.50
N SER A 192 20.72 12.17 37.39
CA SER A 192 21.10 12.03 38.79
C SER A 192 20.22 10.98 39.49
N VAL A 193 20.72 10.38 40.57
CA VAL A 193 19.90 9.44 41.38
C VAL A 193 18.66 10.11 41.95
N ALA A 194 18.71 11.42 42.24
CA ALA A 194 17.53 12.20 42.65
C ALA A 194 16.45 12.24 41.55
N ASP A 195 16.85 12.45 40.29
CA ASP A 195 15.92 12.45 39.15
C ASP A 195 15.34 11.06 38.89
N TRP A 196 16.16 10.01 39.01
CA TRP A 196 15.69 8.63 38.92
C TRP A 196 14.69 8.30 40.03
N LYS A 197 14.89 8.80 41.25
CA LYS A 197 13.90 8.67 42.34
C LYS A 197 12.61 9.38 42.00
N ALA A 198 12.68 10.58 41.43
CA ALA A 198 11.50 11.34 41.02
C ALA A 198 10.65 10.59 39.97
N THR A 199 11.26 9.70 39.18
CA THR A 199 10.54 8.83 38.22
C THR A 199 10.29 7.41 38.73
N ASP A 200 10.39 7.14 40.04
CA ASP A 200 10.22 5.77 40.61
C ASP A 200 11.21 4.75 39.98
N GLY A 201 12.40 5.21 39.62
CA GLY A 201 13.43 4.39 38.97
C GLY A 201 13.09 3.95 37.56
N ARG A 202 12.16 4.66 36.90
CA ARG A 202 11.64 4.30 35.58
C ARG A 202 12.20 5.19 34.47
N TRP A 203 12.43 4.55 33.32
CA TRP A 203 12.84 5.15 32.07
C TRP A 203 11.79 4.89 30.99
N ALA A 204 11.12 5.95 30.50
CA ALA A 204 10.31 5.85 29.29
C ALA A 204 11.22 5.74 28.06
N CYS A 205 11.27 4.55 27.47
CA CYS A 205 12.14 4.26 26.33
C CYS A 205 11.26 4.00 25.10
N ALA A 206 11.54 4.73 24.02
CA ALA A 206 10.87 4.56 22.74
C ALA A 206 11.91 4.41 21.64
N ILE A 207 11.67 3.43 20.78
CA ILE A 207 12.59 3.04 19.72
C ILE A 207 11.80 2.94 18.45
N GLU A 208 12.38 3.56 17.44
CA GLU A 208 11.82 3.58 16.13
C GLU A 208 12.94 3.42 15.10
N VAL A 209 12.80 2.34 14.33
CA VAL A 209 13.77 1.92 13.33
C VAL A 209 13.05 1.79 12.01
N VAL A 210 13.67 2.34 10.97
CA VAL A 210 13.22 2.22 9.60
C VAL A 210 14.23 1.39 8.82
N ALA A 211 13.77 0.26 8.28
CA ALA A 211 14.53 -0.58 7.37
C ALA A 211 14.06 -0.32 5.94
N LYS A 212 14.98 0.07 5.07
CA LYS A 212 14.75 0.27 3.63
C LYS A 212 15.52 -0.76 2.84
N ASP A 213 14.95 -1.20 1.72
CA ASP A 213 15.73 -1.88 0.71
C ASP A 213 16.72 -0.89 0.06
N LEU A 214 17.72 -1.40 -0.67
CA LEU A 214 18.71 -0.53 -1.32
C LEU A 214 18.10 0.42 -2.36
N SER A 215 16.95 0.05 -2.95
CA SER A 215 16.25 0.89 -3.92
C SER A 215 15.38 1.97 -3.27
N GLY A 216 15.07 1.83 -1.97
CA GLY A 216 14.14 2.68 -1.24
C GLY A 216 12.67 2.48 -1.59
N ALA A 217 12.33 1.48 -2.42
CA ALA A 217 10.97 1.19 -2.85
C ALA A 217 10.10 0.57 -1.74
N VAL A 218 10.70 -0.18 -0.82
CA VAL A 218 9.99 -0.82 0.30
C VAL A 218 10.62 -0.41 1.61
N GLN A 219 9.76 0.03 2.53
CA GLN A 219 10.15 0.49 3.85
C GLN A 219 9.37 -0.25 4.94
N ASP A 220 10.08 -0.84 5.89
CA ASP A 220 9.49 -1.41 7.09
C ASP A 220 9.85 -0.52 8.29
N ARG A 221 8.83 -0.08 9.02
CA ARG A 221 8.96 0.64 10.29
C ARG A 221 8.78 -0.35 11.43
N HIS A 222 9.70 -0.29 12.39
CA HIS A 222 9.71 -1.10 13.59
C HIS A 222 9.69 -0.17 14.78
N SER A 223 8.67 -0.25 15.61
CA SER A 223 8.58 0.56 16.82
C SER A 223 8.34 -0.27 18.07
N TRP A 224 8.94 0.19 19.16
CA TRP A 224 8.71 -0.30 20.51
C TRP A 224 8.67 0.90 21.44
N ALA A 225 7.71 0.95 22.36
CA ALA A 225 7.62 2.01 23.34
C ALA A 225 7.04 1.43 24.63
N ASP A 226 7.82 1.50 25.69
CA ASP A 226 7.37 1.11 27.03
C ASP A 226 8.25 1.78 28.10
N THR A 227 7.96 1.48 29.35
CA THR A 227 8.69 1.98 30.51
C THR A 227 9.56 0.90 31.10
N LEU A 228 10.87 1.13 31.14
CA LEU A 228 11.85 0.26 31.76
C LEU A 228 12.04 0.62 33.22
N ARG A 229 11.84 -0.34 34.13
CA ARG A 229 12.25 -0.17 35.52
C ARG A 229 13.71 -0.56 35.64
N VAL A 230 14.56 0.44 35.92
CA VAL A 230 16.02 0.26 36.02
C VAL A 230 16.47 0.37 37.48
N PHE A 231 15.68 1.01 38.35
CA PHE A 231 15.98 1.13 39.77
C PHE A 231 14.77 0.83 40.65
N VAL A 232 15.03 0.44 41.89
CA VAL A 232 14.04 0.43 42.99
C VAL A 232 14.61 1.17 44.19
N GLU A 233 13.74 1.88 44.89
CA GLU A 233 14.13 2.59 46.10
C GLU A 233 14.51 1.65 47.24
N VAL A 234 15.60 2.00 47.93
CA VAL A 234 16.08 1.34 49.15
C VAL A 234 16.44 2.40 50.19
N GLN A 235 16.53 2.03 51.47
CA GLN A 235 16.69 2.96 52.60
C GLN A 235 17.79 4.02 52.41
N ASN A 236 18.88 3.69 51.72
CA ASN A 236 20.03 4.58 51.53
C ASN A 236 20.33 4.96 50.06
N GLY A 237 19.36 4.84 49.15
CA GLY A 237 19.60 5.19 47.74
C GLY A 237 18.65 4.51 46.76
N LEU A 238 19.18 4.22 45.57
CA LEU A 238 18.50 3.39 44.57
C LEU A 238 19.30 2.10 44.38
N ARG A 239 18.60 0.97 44.28
CA ARG A 239 19.19 -0.31 43.88
C ARG A 239 18.93 -0.52 42.39
N LEU A 240 20.00 -0.78 41.64
CA LEU A 240 19.91 -1.12 40.23
C LEU A 240 19.24 -2.49 40.05
N VAL A 241 18.34 -2.61 39.07
CA VAL A 241 17.65 -3.86 38.74
C VAL A 241 17.74 -4.11 37.25
N ALA A 242 17.79 -5.39 36.87
CA ALA A 242 17.67 -5.78 35.48
C ALA A 242 16.27 -5.44 34.95
N PRO A 243 16.15 -4.67 33.86
CA PRO A 243 14.86 -4.41 33.25
C PRO A 243 14.26 -5.71 32.72
N GLU A 244 13.00 -5.96 33.06
CA GLU A 244 12.25 -7.15 32.62
C GLU A 244 11.75 -6.94 31.19
N ILE A 245 12.63 -7.15 30.20
CA ILE A 245 12.30 -7.04 28.78
C ILE A 245 12.49 -8.41 28.13
N SER A 246 11.49 -8.87 27.39
CA SER A 246 11.64 -10.09 26.58
C SER A 246 12.72 -9.86 25.51
N HIS A 247 13.59 -10.86 25.34
CA HIS A 247 14.59 -10.87 24.27
C HIS A 247 14.01 -11.35 22.93
N ASP A 248 12.72 -11.69 22.90
CA ASP A 248 12.01 -12.04 21.67
C ASP A 248 11.85 -10.80 20.75
N ALA A 249 11.38 -10.99 19.51
CA ALA A 249 11.18 -9.88 18.57
C ALA A 249 10.02 -8.96 19.05
N VAL A 250 10.35 -7.86 19.74
CA VAL A 250 9.35 -7.01 20.43
C VAL A 250 8.83 -5.84 19.59
N ALA A 251 9.48 -5.49 18.47
CA ALA A 251 9.05 -4.32 17.69
C ALA A 251 7.91 -4.64 16.73
N ARG A 252 6.80 -3.93 16.87
CA ARG A 252 5.66 -4.00 15.93
C ARG A 252 6.14 -3.56 14.55
N ARG A 253 5.86 -4.38 13.54
CA ARG A 253 6.25 -4.14 12.14
C ARG A 253 5.11 -3.50 11.36
N GLU A 254 5.36 -2.32 10.82
CA GLU A 254 4.46 -1.62 9.89
C GLU A 254 5.18 -1.48 8.54
N ARG A 255 4.62 -2.06 7.48
CA ARG A 255 5.19 -2.01 6.12
C ARG A 255 4.53 -0.90 5.31
N SER A 256 5.34 -0.05 4.70
CA SER A 256 4.93 0.93 3.71
C SER A 256 5.68 0.73 2.39
N TYR A 257 5.02 1.06 1.29
CA TYR A 257 5.64 1.16 -0.03
C TYR A 257 5.72 2.63 -0.34
N SER A 258 6.88 3.11 -0.78
CA SER A 258 6.95 4.48 -1.30
C SER A 258 6.10 4.52 -2.57
N ASP A 259 5.11 5.41 -2.62
CA ASP A 259 4.37 5.71 -3.84
C ASP A 259 5.38 6.18 -4.91
N GLN A 260 5.85 5.26 -5.75
CA GLN A 260 6.49 5.63 -7.01
C GLN A 260 5.40 6.22 -7.89
N GLY A 261 5.23 7.54 -7.75
CA GLY A 261 4.27 8.31 -8.51
C GLY A 261 2.83 7.97 -8.13
N ALA A 262 2.31 8.68 -7.13
CA ALA A 262 1.08 9.39 -7.41
C ALA A 262 1.34 10.20 -8.68
N SER A 263 1.04 9.62 -9.85
CA SER A 263 0.73 10.43 -11.00
C SER A 263 -0.25 11.44 -10.47
N SER A 264 0.06 12.72 -10.66
CA SER A 264 -0.86 13.79 -10.38
C SER A 264 -2.08 13.57 -11.26
N SER A 265 -2.98 12.66 -10.87
CA SER A 265 -4.36 12.67 -11.31
C SER A 265 -4.94 13.90 -10.66
N ARG A 266 -4.69 15.04 -11.31
CA ARG A 266 -5.53 16.21 -11.28
C ARG A 266 -6.95 15.71 -11.13
N SER A 267 -7.52 15.90 -9.96
CA SER A 267 -8.95 16.06 -9.80
C SER A 267 -9.35 17.29 -10.61
N ARG A 268 -9.37 17.18 -11.93
CA ARG A 268 -10.16 18.04 -12.79
C ARG A 268 -11.59 17.56 -12.60
N SER A 269 -12.27 18.16 -11.63
CA SER A 269 -13.71 18.33 -11.70
C SER A 269 -14.00 19.04 -13.02
N VAL A 270 -14.33 18.25 -14.05
CA VAL A 270 -14.93 18.78 -15.26
C VAL A 270 -16.41 18.92 -14.92
N SER A 271 -16.80 20.13 -14.53
CA SER A 271 -18.18 20.58 -14.62
C SER A 271 -18.54 20.59 -16.10
N ILE A 272 -19.50 19.76 -16.50
CA ILE A 272 -20.12 19.79 -17.82
C ILE A 272 -21.33 20.75 -17.70
N PRO A 273 -21.52 21.69 -18.66
CA PRO A 273 -22.63 22.65 -18.65
C PRO A 273 -24.01 22.00 -18.72
#